data_AF-A0A931QXY9-F1
#
_entry.id   AF-A0A931QXY9-F1
#
_cell.length_a   1.000
_cell.length_b   1.000
_cell.length_c   1.000
_cell.angle_alpha   90.00
_cell.angle_beta   90.00
_cell.angle_gamma   90.00
#
_symmetry.space_group_name_H-M   'P 1'
#
loop_
_entity.id
_entity.type
_entity.pdbx_description
1 polymer ?
#
loop_
_entity_poly.entity_id
_entity_poly.type
_entity_poly.pdbx_seq_one_letter_code
_entity_poly.pdbx_strand_id
1 'polypeptide(L)'
;MEKRAVEEAEEKAEVNTRSDTMRWVRVCVAAWLIPGCGHLLLGRKGRALILFASILSMFLLGLAMQGQFFSIERGAILRTLGFFGEMCVGVAMPVATFLGYSGGNGFSPSSDYGTAFLVAAGMLNALTVFDAYDIALGRKD
;
A
#
# COMPACT_ATOMS: atom_id res chain seq x y z
N MET A 1 13.34 -45.02 15.81
CA MET A 1 14.00 -43.71 16.00
C MET A 1 13.93 -42.88 14.73
N GLU A 2 14.17 -43.47 13.57
CA GLU A 2 14.13 -42.79 12.26
C GLU A 2 12.80 -42.10 11.92
N LYS A 3 11.65 -42.77 12.14
CA LYS A 3 10.32 -42.17 11.91
C LYS A 3 10.05 -40.90 12.73
N ARG A 4 10.55 -40.86 13.97
CA ARG A 4 10.38 -39.72 14.88
C ARG A 4 11.25 -38.53 14.44
N ALA A 5 12.43 -38.79 13.88
CA ALA A 5 13.30 -37.76 13.34
C ALA A 5 12.77 -37.14 12.05
N VAL A 6 12.07 -37.93 11.21
CA VAL A 6 11.39 -37.42 10.01
C VAL A 6 10.18 -36.57 10.40
N GLU A 7 9.38 -37.03 11.36
CA GLU A 7 8.20 -36.29 11.87
C GLU A 7 8.61 -34.98 12.56
N GLU A 8 9.68 -34.97 13.36
CA GLU A 8 10.25 -33.75 13.95
C GLU A 8 10.86 -32.81 12.90
N ALA A 9 11.37 -33.32 11.78
CA ALA A 9 11.91 -32.51 10.68
C ALA A 9 10.79 -31.88 9.84
N GLU A 10 9.71 -32.63 9.57
CA GLU A 10 8.51 -32.13 8.91
C GLU A 10 7.81 -31.08 9.78
N GLU A 11 7.63 -31.32 11.08
CA GLU A 11 7.02 -30.36 12.00
C GLU A 11 7.84 -29.07 12.10
N LYS A 12 9.18 -29.16 12.18
CA LYS A 12 10.06 -27.98 12.15
C LYS A 12 10.00 -27.23 10.82
N ALA A 13 9.91 -27.93 9.69
CA ALA A 13 9.77 -27.31 8.37
C ALA A 13 8.42 -26.61 8.19
N GLU A 14 7.34 -27.20 8.70
CA GLU A 14 5.98 -26.64 8.66
C GLU A 14 5.84 -25.41 9.58
N VAL A 15 6.44 -25.45 10.77
CA VAL A 15 6.48 -24.31 11.69
C VAL A 15 7.29 -23.15 11.11
N ASN A 16 8.43 -23.42 10.47
CA ASN A 16 9.28 -22.39 9.88
C ASN A 16 8.58 -21.68 8.70
N THR A 17 7.94 -22.45 7.82
CA THR A 17 7.17 -21.89 6.68
C THR A 17 5.94 -21.08 7.12
N ARG A 18 5.21 -21.53 8.15
CA ARG A 18 4.09 -20.76 8.71
C ARG A 18 4.55 -19.46 9.38
N SER A 19 5.67 -19.50 10.09
CA SER A 19 6.28 -18.32 10.73
C SER A 19 6.76 -17.30 9.70
N ASP A 20 7.40 -17.76 8.62
CA ASP A 20 7.86 -16.90 7.53
C ASP A 20 6.68 -16.27 6.78
N THR A 21 5.65 -17.05 6.46
CA THR A 21 4.43 -16.53 5.83
C THR A 21 3.78 -15.44 6.69
N MET A 22 3.64 -15.68 8.00
CA MET A 22 3.09 -14.71 8.94
C MET A 22 3.93 -13.42 8.99
N ARG A 23 5.26 -13.54 8.95
CA ARG A 23 6.17 -12.40 8.91
C ARG A 23 5.98 -11.59 7.63
N TRP A 24 5.85 -12.23 6.47
CA TRP A 24 5.70 -11.55 5.19
C TRP A 24 4.35 -10.82 5.10
N VAL A 25 3.27 -11.48 5.53
CA VAL A 25 1.94 -10.86 5.60
C VAL A 25 1.98 -9.62 6.48
N ARG A 26 2.64 -9.67 7.65
CA ARG A 26 2.79 -8.49 8.52
C ARG A 26 3.52 -7.34 7.83
N VAL A 27 4.59 -7.63 7.09
CA VAL A 27 5.34 -6.61 6.34
C VAL A 27 4.47 -5.99 5.24
N CYS A 28 3.75 -6.80 4.47
CA CYS A 28 2.87 -6.31 3.41
C CYS A 28 1.71 -5.49 3.95
N VAL A 29 1.05 -5.94 5.02
CA VAL A 29 -0.06 -5.20 5.65
C VAL A 29 0.45 -3.89 6.25
N ALA A 30 1.62 -3.89 6.89
CA ALA A 30 2.22 -2.67 7.42
C ALA A 30 2.58 -1.68 6.29
N ALA A 31 3.19 -2.16 5.21
CA ALA A 31 3.50 -1.35 4.02
C ALA A 31 2.25 -0.76 3.37
N TRP A 32 1.16 -1.52 3.35
CA TRP A 32 -0.10 -1.07 2.77
C TRP A 32 -0.80 -0.02 3.63
N LEU A 33 -0.88 -0.25 4.95
CA LEU A 33 -1.55 0.66 5.88
C LEU A 33 -0.87 2.03 5.95
N ILE A 34 0.44 2.03 6.15
CA ILE A 34 1.24 3.24 6.28
C ILE A 34 2.36 3.18 5.23
N PRO A 35 2.37 4.09 4.26
CA PRO A 35 3.39 4.12 3.22
C PRO A 35 4.80 4.06 3.82
N GLY A 36 5.62 3.11 3.39
CA GLY A 36 7.00 2.95 3.87
C GLY A 36 7.16 2.27 5.25
N CYS A 37 6.08 1.90 5.95
CA CYS A 37 6.19 1.22 7.25
C CYS A 37 6.74 -0.22 7.13
N GLY A 38 6.47 -0.92 6.02
CA GLY A 38 7.09 -2.22 5.74
C GLY A 38 8.62 -2.14 5.65
N HIS A 39 9.16 -1.07 5.04
CA HIS A 39 10.60 -0.83 4.97
C HIS A 39 11.22 -0.47 6.33
N LEU A 40 10.45 0.17 7.24
CA LEU A 40 10.88 0.38 8.62
C LEU A 40 11.04 -0.95 9.37
N LEU A 41 10.08 -1.87 9.21
CA LEU A 41 10.15 -3.22 9.80
C LEU A 41 11.33 -4.04 9.27
N LEU A 42 11.76 -3.77 8.03
CA LEU A 42 12.93 -4.37 7.42
C LEU A 42 14.25 -3.62 7.74
N GLY A 43 14.20 -2.59 8.59
CA GLY A 43 15.38 -1.81 9.03
C GLY A 43 15.86 -0.72 8.06
N ARG A 44 15.18 -0.51 6.92
CA ARG A 44 15.59 0.41 5.85
C ARG A 44 14.94 1.79 5.99
N LYS A 45 15.39 2.53 7.01
CA LYS A 45 14.84 3.84 7.39
C LYS A 45 14.87 4.89 6.27
N GLY A 46 15.95 4.93 5.47
CA GLY A 46 16.08 5.89 4.37
C GLY A 46 15.02 5.69 3.28
N ARG A 47 14.84 4.45 2.82
CA ARG A 47 13.80 4.11 1.83
C ARG A 47 12.40 4.39 2.36
N ALA A 48 12.13 4.00 3.61
CA ALA A 48 10.85 4.28 4.25
C ALA A 48 10.50 5.77 4.23
N LEU A 49 11.45 6.64 4.63
CA LEU A 49 11.22 8.08 4.71
C LEU A 49 10.98 8.71 3.33
N ILE A 50 11.77 8.32 2.32
CA ILE A 50 11.60 8.81 0.94
C ILE A 50 10.24 8.38 0.38
N LEU A 51 9.88 7.11 0.53
CA LEU A 51 8.60 6.58 0.03
C LEU A 51 7.40 7.23 0.74
N PHE A 52 7.48 7.36 2.07
CA PHE A 52 6.45 8.02 2.85
C PHE A 52 6.29 9.49 2.42
N ALA A 53 7.39 10.25 2.34
CA ALA A 53 7.35 11.65 1.94
C ALA A 53 6.81 11.83 0.51
N SER A 54 7.22 10.99 -0.43
CA SER A 54 6.74 11.05 -1.81
C SER A 54 5.25 10.73 -1.94
N ILE A 55 4.79 9.63 -1.32
CA ILE A 55 3.37 9.25 -1.38
C ILE A 55 2.49 10.28 -0.65
N LEU A 56 2.92 10.73 0.52
CA LEU A 56 2.19 11.74 1.29
C LEU A 56 2.12 13.07 0.55
N SER A 57 3.21 13.53 -0.06
CA SER A 57 3.20 14.78 -0.83
C SER A 57 2.31 14.68 -2.06
N MET A 58 2.35 13.59 -2.83
CA MET A 58 1.42 13.39 -3.95
C MET A 58 -0.04 13.38 -3.49
N PHE A 59 -0.34 12.70 -2.37
CA PHE A 59 -1.68 12.65 -1.82
C PHE A 59 -2.17 14.04 -1.36
N LEU A 60 -1.36 14.77 -0.60
CA LEU A 60 -1.68 16.11 -0.12
C LEU A 60 -1.85 17.11 -1.27
N LEU A 61 -1.01 17.02 -2.32
CA LEU A 61 -1.16 17.82 -3.53
C LEU A 61 -2.47 17.48 -4.25
N GLY A 62 -2.82 16.19 -4.34
CA GLY A 62 -4.10 15.73 -4.90
C GLY A 62 -5.31 16.34 -4.18
N LEU A 63 -5.27 16.37 -2.84
CA LEU A 63 -6.29 17.01 -2.02
C LEU A 63 -6.31 18.54 -2.20
N ALA A 64 -5.15 19.18 -2.21
CA ALA A 64 -5.03 20.63 -2.38
C ALA A 64 -5.56 21.11 -3.74
N MET A 65 -5.43 20.26 -4.77
CA MET A 65 -5.97 20.51 -6.12
C MET A 65 -7.45 20.18 -6.26
N GLN A 66 -8.12 19.79 -5.17
CA GLN A 66 -9.54 19.42 -5.14
C GLN A 66 -9.85 18.19 -6.00
N GLY A 67 -8.96 17.19 -6.01
CA GLY A 67 -9.18 15.92 -6.69
C GLY A 67 -10.47 15.22 -6.26
N GLN A 68 -11.16 14.60 -7.22
CA GLN A 68 -12.29 13.73 -6.95
C GLN A 68 -11.78 12.37 -6.51
N PHE A 69 -12.55 11.70 -5.66
CA PHE A 69 -12.39 10.25 -5.51
C PHE A 69 -13.21 9.54 -6.58
N PHE A 70 -12.65 8.47 -7.10
CA PHE A 70 -13.39 7.56 -7.96
C PHE A 70 -14.41 6.76 -7.14
N SER A 71 -15.43 6.28 -7.83
CA SER A 71 -16.48 5.45 -7.26
C SER A 71 -16.78 4.29 -8.20
N ILE A 72 -17.34 3.23 -7.63
CA ILE A 72 -17.75 2.06 -8.39
C ILE A 72 -19.02 2.42 -9.16
N GLU A 73 -18.91 2.49 -10.49
CA GLU A 73 -20.00 2.87 -11.38
C GLU A 73 -20.19 1.83 -12.49
N ARG A 74 -21.43 1.35 -12.66
CA ARG A 74 -21.75 0.35 -13.68
C ARG A 74 -21.63 0.97 -15.07
N GLY A 75 -20.73 0.41 -15.90
CA GLY A 75 -20.48 0.87 -17.27
C GLY A 75 -19.22 1.73 -17.43
N ALA A 76 -18.59 2.17 -16.34
CA ALA A 76 -17.35 2.95 -16.38
C ALA A 76 -16.18 2.14 -15.78
N ILE A 77 -15.55 1.29 -16.60
CA ILE A 77 -14.41 0.46 -16.19
C ILE A 77 -13.27 1.32 -15.61
N LEU A 78 -12.96 2.46 -16.24
CA LEU A 78 -11.85 3.32 -15.82
C LEU A 78 -12.09 3.92 -14.42
N ARG A 79 -13.33 4.29 -14.09
CA ARG A 79 -13.68 4.80 -12.75
C ARG A 79 -13.54 3.71 -11.70
N THR A 80 -14.01 2.50 -12.02
CA THR A 80 -13.87 1.36 -11.11
C THR A 80 -12.40 1.01 -10.87
N LEU A 81 -11.57 1.00 -11.91
CA LEU A 81 -10.12 0.79 -11.77
C LEU A 81 -9.44 1.91 -10.99
N GLY A 82 -9.82 3.16 -11.21
CA GLY A 82 -9.33 4.32 -10.45
C GLY A 82 -9.63 4.19 -8.96
N PHE A 83 -10.83 3.74 -8.61
CA PHE A 83 -11.22 3.48 -7.22
C PHE A 83 -10.31 2.44 -6.56
N PHE A 84 -10.01 1.33 -7.25
CA PHE A 84 -9.05 0.34 -6.73
C PHE A 84 -7.65 0.92 -6.57
N GLY A 85 -7.21 1.78 -7.49
CA GLY A 85 -5.95 2.52 -7.36
C GLY A 85 -5.91 3.40 -6.12
N GLU A 86 -6.98 4.15 -5.85
CA GLU A 86 -7.08 5.02 -4.67
C GLU A 86 -7.14 4.23 -3.36
N MET A 87 -7.81 3.07 -3.33
CA MET A 87 -7.82 2.18 -2.17
C MET A 87 -6.42 1.71 -1.77
N CYS A 88 -5.48 1.65 -2.72
CA CYS A 88 -4.11 1.29 -2.43
C CYS A 88 -3.35 2.34 -1.61
N VAL A 89 -3.84 3.58 -1.48
CA VAL A 89 -3.16 4.63 -0.68
C VAL A 89 -3.14 4.32 0.83
N GLY A 90 -3.91 3.32 1.26
CA GLY A 90 -3.96 2.86 2.65
C GLY A 90 -4.79 3.77 3.54
N VAL A 91 -4.29 4.09 4.73
CA VAL A 91 -5.00 4.90 5.75
C VAL A 91 -5.22 6.36 5.33
N ALA A 92 -4.47 6.88 4.36
CA ALA A 92 -4.54 8.30 4.01
C ALA A 92 -5.93 8.72 3.47
N MET A 93 -6.60 7.87 2.67
CA MET A 93 -7.94 8.15 2.15
C MET A 93 -9.02 8.20 3.26
N PRO A 94 -9.19 7.17 4.11
CA PRO A 94 -10.18 7.24 5.19
C PRO A 94 -9.89 8.36 6.20
N VAL A 95 -8.62 8.72 6.42
CA VAL A 95 -8.27 9.90 7.22
C VAL A 95 -8.74 11.19 6.54
N ALA A 96 -8.52 11.35 5.24
CA ALA A 96 -9.02 12.50 4.50
C ALA A 96 -10.55 12.60 4.53
N THR A 97 -11.25 11.48 4.35
CA THR A 97 -12.70 11.41 4.46
C THR A 97 -13.19 11.74 5.86
N PHE A 98 -12.52 11.25 6.91
CA PHE A 98 -12.82 11.59 8.30
C PHE A 98 -12.62 13.08 8.60
N LEU A 99 -11.63 13.71 7.98
CA LEU A 99 -11.41 15.17 8.04
C LEU A 99 -12.41 15.99 7.21
N GLY A 100 -13.40 15.34 6.59
CA GLY A 100 -14.48 15.99 5.84
C GLY A 100 -14.21 16.14 4.33
N TYR A 101 -13.14 15.53 3.81
CA TYR A 101 -12.87 15.53 2.37
C TYR A 101 -13.65 14.40 1.68
N SER A 102 -14.78 14.73 1.05
CA SER A 102 -15.62 13.77 0.31
C SER A 102 -15.35 13.74 -1.20
N GLY A 103 -14.27 14.38 -1.65
CA GLY A 103 -14.03 14.73 -3.05
C GLY A 103 -14.18 16.24 -3.26
N GLY A 104 -13.30 16.84 -4.06
CA GLY A 104 -13.29 18.29 -4.27
C GLY A 104 -14.45 18.80 -5.14
N ASN A 105 -14.34 20.01 -5.69
CA ASN A 105 -15.31 20.50 -6.68
C ASN A 105 -14.81 20.18 -8.09
N GLY A 106 -15.51 19.31 -8.82
CA GLY A 106 -15.19 18.96 -10.22
C GLY A 106 -15.24 20.14 -11.21
N PHE A 107 -15.65 21.32 -10.75
CA PHE A 107 -15.63 22.58 -11.52
C PHE A 107 -14.28 23.31 -11.46
N SER A 108 -13.35 22.91 -10.59
CA SER A 108 -12.02 23.51 -10.56
C SER A 108 -11.17 23.02 -11.73
N PRO A 109 -10.48 23.90 -12.48
CA PRO A 109 -9.55 23.50 -13.55
C PRO A 109 -8.43 22.55 -13.08
N SER A 110 -8.13 22.54 -11.76
CA SER A 110 -7.10 21.68 -11.17
C SER A 110 -7.59 20.29 -10.76
N SER A 111 -8.91 20.05 -10.72
CA SER A 111 -9.51 18.84 -10.12
C SER A 111 -9.10 17.56 -10.85
N ASP A 112 -8.98 17.60 -12.17
CA ASP A 112 -8.60 16.43 -12.97
C ASP A 112 -7.15 16.00 -12.67
N TYR A 113 -6.26 16.97 -12.54
CA TYR A 113 -4.87 16.73 -12.13
C TYR A 113 -4.80 16.23 -10.68
N GLY A 114 -5.60 16.80 -9.78
CA GLY A 114 -5.66 16.37 -8.38
C GLY A 114 -6.08 14.91 -8.25
N THR A 115 -7.10 14.51 -9.02
CA THR A 115 -7.57 13.11 -9.09
C THR A 115 -6.46 12.17 -9.57
N ALA A 116 -5.72 12.57 -10.62
CA ALA A 116 -4.58 11.79 -11.10
C ALA A 116 -3.48 11.63 -10.03
N PHE A 117 -3.19 12.67 -9.23
CA PHE A 117 -2.26 12.59 -8.11
C PHE A 117 -2.72 11.63 -7.01
N LEU A 118 -4.01 11.62 -6.67
CA LEU A 118 -4.58 10.71 -5.68
C LEU A 118 -4.44 9.23 -6.13
N VAL A 119 -4.79 8.93 -7.37
CA VAL A 119 -4.62 7.59 -7.95
C VAL A 119 -3.14 7.21 -8.02
N ALA A 120 -2.27 8.13 -8.46
CA ALA A 120 -0.84 7.86 -8.56
C ALA A 120 -0.21 7.60 -7.18
N ALA A 121 -0.62 8.32 -6.13
CA ALA A 121 -0.19 8.06 -4.77
C ALA A 121 -0.59 6.65 -4.30
N GLY A 122 -1.81 6.22 -4.60
CA GLY A 122 -2.27 4.87 -4.27
C GLY A 122 -1.54 3.77 -5.05
N MET A 123 -1.33 3.95 -6.34
CA MET A 123 -0.54 3.03 -7.18
C MET A 123 0.92 2.95 -6.72
N LEU A 124 1.52 4.08 -6.33
CA LEU A 124 2.87 4.10 -5.80
C LEU A 124 2.94 3.31 -4.48
N ASN A 125 1.93 3.43 -3.60
CA ASN A 125 1.86 2.62 -2.38
C ASN A 125 1.68 1.12 -2.67
N ALA A 126 0.95 0.73 -3.71
CA ALA A 126 0.91 -0.67 -4.12
C ALA A 126 2.31 -1.19 -4.53
N LEU A 127 3.09 -0.38 -5.25
CA LEU A 127 4.46 -0.73 -5.62
C LEU A 127 5.39 -0.84 -4.40
N THR A 128 5.20 -0.01 -3.37
CA THR A 128 6.02 -0.14 -2.13
C THR A 128 5.70 -1.42 -1.37
N VAL A 129 4.45 -1.90 -1.41
CA VAL A 129 4.07 -3.20 -0.84
C VAL A 129 4.78 -4.34 -1.58
N PHE A 130 4.81 -4.30 -2.91
CA PHE A 130 5.53 -5.30 -3.70
C PHE A 130 7.05 -5.23 -3.49
N ASP A 131 7.61 -4.03 -3.38
CA ASP A 131 9.04 -3.86 -3.07
C ASP A 131 9.38 -4.40 -1.68
N ALA A 132 8.57 -4.11 -0.65
CA ALA A 132 8.75 -4.65 0.68
C ALA A 132 8.64 -6.18 0.72
N TYR A 133 7.75 -6.75 -0.11
CA TYR A 133 7.63 -8.20 -0.27
C TYR A 133 8.87 -8.81 -0.94
N ASP A 134 9.38 -8.21 -2.02
CA ASP A 134 10.61 -8.66 -2.69
C ASP A 134 11.82 -8.62 -1.74
N ILE A 135 11.92 -7.59 -0.89
CA ILE A 135 12.97 -7.48 0.13
C ILE A 135 12.78 -8.56 1.21
N ALA A 136 11.54 -8.84 1.63
CA ALA A 136 11.25 -9.90 2.59
C ALA A 136 11.60 -11.30 2.05
N LEU A 137 11.49 -11.51 0.73
CA LEU A 137 11.92 -12.72 0.02
C LEU A 137 13.44 -12.82 -0.14
N GLY A 138 14.22 -11.80 0.23
CA GLY A 138 15.66 -11.76 0.00
C GLY A 138 16.07 -11.65 -1.47
N ARG A 139 15.13 -11.26 -2.35
CA ARG A 139 15.42 -11.06 -3.79
C ARG A 139 16.13 -9.74 -4.08
N LYS A 140 16.03 -8.79 -3.15
CA LYS A 140 16.63 -7.47 -3.23
C LYS A 140 17.17 -7.06 -1.87
N ASP A 141 18.26 -6.33 -1.90
CA ASP A 141 18.70 -5.50 -0.78
C ASP A 141 17.86 -4.23 -0.77
#